data_AF-A0A371D7M7-F1
#
_entry.id   AF-A0A371D7M7-F1
#
_cell.length_a   1.000
_cell.length_b   1.000
_cell.length_c   1.000
_cell.angle_alpha   90.00
_cell.angle_beta   90.00
_cell.angle_gamma   90.00
#
_symmetry.space_group_name_H-M   'P 1'
#
loop_
_entity.id
_entity.type
_entity.pdbx_description
1 polymer ?
#
loop_
_entity_poly.entity_id
_entity_poly.type
_entity_poly.pdbx_seq_one_letter_code
_entity_poly.pdbx_strand_id
1 'polypeptide(L)'
;MPGDLNQVLYLGGLLDGLKFTVTDVKPSVPNRSGWGANFTNPHAGSISSNAGGDPDYLSRGFEVKSGEKIGTTKLTGKSGLFSTGQGGLVTIKFHLEGKTTVDGKEVHVNDNGYIVVSSSDWKGLERPDMSNVTYYWADAPPRNAALRVPPSIAGMPADILFVMAAKPEDAGKELGMTSTTHKDAVDTALDYAIRGIFWVDGKLFSWATSR
;
A
#
# COMPACT_ATOMS: atom_id res chain seq x y z
N MET A 1 0.00 17.52 17.64
CA MET A 1 -0.61 18.39 16.61
C MET A 1 -1.29 17.50 15.58
N PRO A 2 -2.46 17.88 15.02
CA PRO A 2 -3.08 17.17 13.90
C PRO A 2 -2.28 17.46 12.62
N GLY A 3 -1.09 16.88 12.54
CA GLY A 3 -0.14 17.14 11.45
C GLY A 3 0.42 15.86 10.84
N ASP A 4 -0.15 14.70 11.17
CA ASP A 4 0.32 13.39 10.70
C ASP A 4 -0.81 12.68 9.96
N LEU A 5 -0.51 12.11 8.80
CA LEU A 5 -1.32 11.12 8.11
C LEU A 5 -0.64 9.76 8.27
N ASN A 6 -1.29 8.84 8.99
CA ASN A 6 -0.79 7.47 9.11
C ASN A 6 -1.63 6.54 8.23
N GLN A 7 -0.99 5.79 7.36
CA GLN A 7 -1.62 4.74 6.55
C GLN A 7 -0.98 3.41 6.91
N VAL A 8 -1.82 2.44 7.29
CA VAL A 8 -1.36 1.09 7.59
C VAL A 8 -1.60 0.20 6.37
N LEU A 9 -0.61 -0.64 6.06
CA LEU A 9 -0.61 -1.56 4.94
C LEU A 9 -0.43 -2.99 5.46
N TYR A 10 -1.26 -3.91 4.98
CA TYR A 10 -1.22 -5.34 5.28
C TYR A 10 -1.13 -6.16 4.00
N LEU A 11 -0.47 -7.31 4.09
CA LEU A 11 -0.58 -8.35 3.08
C LEU A 11 -1.75 -9.24 3.49
N GLY A 12 -2.92 -9.05 2.88
CA GLY A 12 -4.14 -9.79 3.20
C GLY A 12 -4.16 -11.20 2.60
N GLY A 13 -3.47 -11.41 1.48
CA GLY A 13 -3.45 -12.70 0.78
C GLY A 13 -2.17 -12.96 0.01
N LEU A 14 -1.56 -14.13 0.25
CA LEU A 14 -0.43 -14.67 -0.49
C LEU A 14 -0.70 -16.15 -0.77
N LEU A 15 -0.63 -16.55 -2.03
CA LEU A 15 -0.80 -17.96 -2.41
C LEU A 15 0.36 -18.79 -1.89
N ASP A 16 0.07 -20.04 -1.52
CA ASP A 16 1.07 -20.98 -1.02
C ASP A 16 2.20 -21.17 -2.04
N GLY A 17 3.44 -21.18 -1.53
CA GLY A 17 4.65 -21.30 -2.35
C GLY A 17 5.13 -20.00 -2.99
N LEU A 18 4.41 -18.89 -2.82
CA LEU A 18 4.92 -17.55 -3.12
C LEU A 18 5.54 -16.90 -1.89
N LYS A 19 6.53 -16.05 -2.13
CA LYS A 19 7.26 -15.27 -1.13
C LYS A 19 7.20 -13.80 -1.49
N PHE A 20 6.65 -12.99 -0.59
CA PHE A 20 6.62 -11.54 -0.72
C PHE A 20 7.74 -10.92 0.12
N THR A 21 8.68 -10.25 -0.54
CA THR A 21 9.82 -9.60 0.11
C THR A 21 9.80 -8.11 -0.17
N VAL A 22 9.73 -7.27 0.86
CA VAL A 22 10.02 -5.84 0.73
C VAL A 22 11.52 -5.68 0.52
N THR A 23 11.93 -5.11 -0.60
CA THR A 23 13.34 -5.02 -1.00
C THR A 23 13.96 -3.67 -0.67
N ASP A 24 13.16 -2.61 -0.71
CA ASP A 24 13.61 -1.23 -0.53
C ASP A 24 12.43 -0.37 -0.06
N VAL A 25 12.70 0.59 0.81
CA VAL A 25 11.70 1.58 1.24
C VAL A 25 12.36 2.95 1.23
N LYS A 26 11.78 3.87 0.48
CA LYS A 26 12.28 5.23 0.30
C LYS A 26 11.19 6.25 0.66
N PRO A 27 11.22 6.80 1.89
CA PRO A 27 10.55 8.05 2.18
C PRO A 27 11.18 9.18 1.38
N SER A 28 10.37 10.12 0.93
CA SER A 28 10.82 11.31 0.20
C SER A 28 9.98 12.50 0.62
N VAL A 29 10.60 13.65 0.74
CA VAL A 29 9.91 14.90 1.05
C VAL A 29 10.32 16.00 0.08
N PRO A 30 9.44 16.98 -0.20
CA PRO A 30 9.82 18.17 -0.95
C PRO A 30 10.92 18.94 -0.23
N ASN A 31 11.75 19.67 -0.98
CA ASN A 31 12.82 20.56 -0.48
C ASN A 31 12.33 21.76 0.36
N ARG A 32 11.09 21.73 0.88
CA ARG A 32 10.51 22.78 1.73
C ARG A 32 10.64 22.38 3.19
N SER A 33 11.16 23.28 4.01
CA SER A 33 11.19 23.13 5.46
C SER A 33 9.80 22.82 6.00
N GLY A 34 9.64 21.71 6.73
CA GLY A 34 8.37 21.38 7.39
C GLY A 34 7.81 20.01 7.04
N TRP A 35 8.33 19.29 6.05
CA TRP A 35 7.85 17.96 5.71
C TRP A 35 8.60 16.83 6.43
N GLY A 36 7.88 15.77 6.74
CA GLY A 36 8.43 14.48 7.17
C GLY A 36 7.71 13.34 6.47
N ALA A 37 8.45 12.30 6.13
CA ALA A 37 7.91 11.03 5.68
C ALA A 37 8.61 9.92 6.46
N ASN A 38 7.86 8.94 6.97
CA ASN A 38 8.41 7.85 7.76
C ASN A 38 7.71 6.54 7.38
N PHE A 39 8.46 5.46 7.43
CA PHE A 39 7.96 4.11 7.34
C PHE A 39 8.41 3.32 8.57
N THR A 40 7.50 2.53 9.13
CA THR A 40 7.77 1.67 10.29
C THR A 40 7.23 0.27 10.05
N ASN A 41 8.03 -0.74 10.34
CA ASN A 41 7.63 -2.13 10.41
C ASN A 41 8.04 -2.70 11.79
N PRO A 42 7.17 -3.46 12.47
CA PRO A 42 7.43 -3.95 13.84
C PRO A 42 8.65 -4.89 13.94
N HIS A 43 9.05 -5.53 12.84
CA HIS A 43 10.13 -6.51 12.81
C HIS A 43 11.36 -6.05 12.02
N ALA A 44 11.18 -5.16 11.04
CA ALA A 44 12.25 -4.71 10.14
C ALA A 44 12.82 -3.30 10.46
N GLY A 45 12.20 -2.58 11.40
CA GLY A 45 12.68 -1.26 11.83
C GLY A 45 11.96 -0.10 11.15
N SER A 46 12.65 1.04 11.00
CA SER A 46 12.03 2.28 10.53
C SER A 46 12.99 3.15 9.73
N ILE A 47 12.50 3.77 8.66
CA ILE A 47 13.24 4.74 7.87
C ILE A 47 12.45 6.02 7.74
N SER A 48 13.12 7.16 7.85
CA SER A 48 12.47 8.45 7.73
C SER A 48 13.28 9.40 6.86
N SER A 49 12.58 10.25 6.13
CA SER A 49 13.15 11.40 5.44
C SER A 49 12.52 12.67 5.97
N ASN A 50 13.34 13.69 6.14
CA ASN A 50 12.90 15.03 6.48
C ASN A 50 13.79 16.05 5.74
N ALA A 51 13.32 17.29 5.62
CA ALA A 51 14.02 18.34 4.87
C ALA A 51 15.44 18.67 5.40
N GLY A 52 15.86 18.14 6.55
CA GLY A 52 17.17 18.33 7.18
C GLY A 52 18.17 17.18 7.00
N GLY A 53 17.86 16.16 6.20
CA GLY A 53 18.70 14.99 5.95
C GLY A 53 18.08 13.68 6.44
N ASP A 54 18.53 12.56 5.87
CA ASP A 54 17.96 11.22 6.06
C ASP A 54 18.69 10.45 7.18
N PRO A 55 18.06 10.17 8.34
CA PRO A 55 18.54 9.13 9.24
C PRO A 55 18.13 7.75 8.71
N ASP A 56 19.12 6.99 8.28
CA ASP A 56 19.00 5.65 7.68
C ASP A 56 18.99 4.56 8.75
N TYR A 57 17.95 3.71 8.79
CA TYR A 57 18.05 2.34 9.33
C TYR A 57 16.87 1.46 8.87
N LEU A 58 16.92 0.99 7.63
CA LEU A 58 16.18 -0.22 7.23
C LEU A 58 17.21 -1.27 6.81
N SER A 59 17.48 -2.20 7.72
CA SER A 59 18.72 -2.97 7.74
C SER A 59 18.71 -4.22 6.85
N ARG A 60 18.14 -4.14 5.64
CA ARG A 60 17.96 -5.18 4.58
C ARG A 60 16.48 -5.41 4.25
N GLY A 61 16.24 -5.94 3.05
CA GLY A 61 14.92 -6.40 2.67
C GLY A 61 14.39 -7.47 3.63
N PHE A 62 13.07 -7.48 3.82
CA PHE A 62 12.38 -8.35 4.77
C PHE A 62 11.17 -9.03 4.14
N GLU A 63 10.92 -10.26 4.56
CA GLU A 63 9.76 -11.03 4.12
C GLU A 63 8.51 -10.61 4.90
N VAL A 64 7.36 -10.60 4.24
CA VAL A 64 6.05 -10.37 4.85
C VAL A 64 5.16 -11.55 4.52
N LYS A 65 4.58 -12.19 5.54
CA LYS A 65 3.69 -13.34 5.34
C LYS A 65 2.25 -12.89 5.12
N SER A 66 1.42 -13.79 4.60
CA SER A 66 -0.03 -13.57 4.51
C SER A 66 -0.61 -13.25 5.89
N GLY A 67 -1.49 -12.26 5.97
CA GLY A 67 -2.07 -11.73 7.20
C GLY A 67 -1.17 -10.76 7.97
N GLU A 68 0.11 -10.62 7.61
CA GLU A 68 1.04 -9.75 8.33
C GLU A 68 0.99 -8.30 7.84
N LYS A 69 1.41 -7.42 8.74
CA LYS A 69 1.55 -6.00 8.47
C LYS A 69 2.80 -5.76 7.62
N ILE A 70 2.62 -5.19 6.42
CA ILE A 70 3.73 -4.70 5.59
C ILE A 70 4.42 -3.54 6.31
N GLY A 71 3.64 -2.60 6.83
CA GLY A 71 4.15 -1.49 7.63
C GLY A 71 3.13 -0.37 7.85
N THR A 72 3.57 0.68 8.52
CA THR A 72 2.85 1.95 8.64
C THR A 72 3.67 3.04 7.99
N THR A 73 3.08 3.72 7.02
CA THR A 73 3.61 4.98 6.51
C THR A 73 3.03 6.13 7.32
N LYS A 74 3.84 7.15 7.52
CA LYS A 74 3.49 8.36 8.25
C LYS A 74 3.98 9.57 7.48
N LEU A 75 3.07 10.42 7.02
CA LEU A 75 3.36 11.68 6.34
C LEU A 75 3.05 12.83 7.29
N THR A 76 4.03 13.71 7.52
CA THR A 76 3.96 14.77 8.52
C THR A 76 4.12 16.16 7.90
N GLY A 77 3.22 17.08 8.25
CA GLY A 77 3.39 18.53 8.14
C GLY A 77 3.76 19.14 9.50
N LYS A 78 5.00 19.60 9.66
CA LYS A 78 5.57 20.14 10.91
C LYS A 78 5.26 21.63 11.13
N SER A 79 4.86 22.36 10.10
CA SER A 79 4.42 23.76 10.25
C SER A 79 3.36 24.11 9.22
N GLY A 80 2.15 24.42 9.67
CA GLY A 80 1.05 24.78 8.78
C GLY A 80 1.21 26.13 8.06
N LEU A 81 2.28 26.89 8.29
CA LEU A 81 2.62 28.07 7.49
C LEU A 81 3.57 27.74 6.33
N PHE A 82 4.36 26.66 6.44
CA PHE A 82 5.41 26.31 5.46
C PHE A 82 5.18 24.95 4.78
N SER A 83 4.22 24.15 5.26
CA SER A 83 3.88 22.81 4.75
C SER A 83 2.62 22.86 3.88
N THR A 84 2.73 23.49 2.71
CA THR A 84 1.65 23.53 1.70
C THR A 84 2.01 22.71 0.45
N GLY A 85 1.01 22.02 -0.12
CA GLY A 85 1.14 21.13 -1.28
C GLY A 85 1.11 19.65 -0.93
N GLN A 86 1.47 18.78 -1.87
CA GLN A 86 1.31 17.31 -1.76
C GLN A 86 2.07 16.66 -0.58
N GLY A 87 3.09 17.34 -0.03
CA GLY A 87 3.87 16.84 1.09
C GLY A 87 4.81 15.69 0.72
N GLY A 88 5.12 14.86 1.71
CA GLY A 88 6.00 13.69 1.53
C GLY A 88 5.29 12.50 0.90
N LEU A 89 6.08 11.51 0.49
CA LEU A 89 5.61 10.21 0.03
C LEU A 89 6.51 9.10 0.57
N VAL A 90 6.01 7.88 0.57
CA VAL A 90 6.80 6.67 0.86
C VAL A 90 6.65 5.70 -0.28
N THR A 91 7.76 5.36 -0.93
CA THR A 91 7.83 4.30 -1.94
C THR A 91 8.36 3.03 -1.31
N ILE A 92 7.61 1.95 -1.43
CA ILE A 92 7.96 0.60 -0.97
C ILE A 92 8.11 -0.25 -2.21
N LYS A 93 9.30 -0.80 -2.46
CA LYS A 93 9.52 -1.79 -3.51
C LYS A 93 9.43 -3.19 -2.91
N PHE A 94 8.88 -4.10 -3.68
CA PHE A 94 8.80 -5.50 -3.29
C PHE A 94 9.17 -6.40 -4.44
N HIS A 95 9.54 -7.61 -4.08
CA HIS A 95 9.79 -8.72 -4.97
C HIS A 95 8.86 -9.87 -4.59
N LEU A 96 8.17 -10.42 -5.58
CA LEU A 96 7.37 -11.62 -5.44
C LEU A 96 8.06 -12.74 -6.22
N GLU A 97 8.41 -13.81 -5.53
CA GLU A 97 9.04 -14.98 -6.15
C GLU A 97 8.42 -16.27 -5.65
N GLY A 98 8.55 -17.34 -6.44
CA GLY A 98 8.21 -18.69 -6.02
C GLY A 98 7.40 -19.44 -7.06
N LYS A 99 6.73 -20.49 -6.59
CA LYS A 99 5.90 -21.36 -7.43
C LYS A 99 4.60 -21.62 -6.70
N THR A 100 3.48 -21.41 -7.39
CA THR A 100 2.15 -21.70 -6.89
C THR A 100 1.37 -22.52 -7.90
N THR A 101 0.24 -23.07 -7.49
CA THR A 101 -0.73 -23.68 -8.40
C THR A 101 -1.97 -22.81 -8.51
N VAL A 102 -2.39 -22.53 -9.73
CA VAL A 102 -3.61 -21.78 -10.07
C VAL A 102 -4.43 -22.64 -11.03
N ASP A 103 -5.67 -22.96 -10.68
CA ASP A 103 -6.56 -23.79 -11.51
C ASP A 103 -5.90 -25.09 -12.02
N GLY A 104 -5.10 -25.72 -11.15
CA GLY A 104 -4.37 -26.96 -11.45
C GLY A 104 -3.11 -26.80 -12.32
N LYS A 105 -2.72 -25.57 -12.68
CA LYS A 105 -1.49 -25.26 -13.44
C LYS A 105 -0.42 -24.66 -12.53
N GLU A 106 0.84 -25.07 -12.73
CA GLU A 106 1.98 -24.48 -12.03
C GLU A 106 2.31 -23.11 -12.62
N VAL A 107 2.35 -22.11 -11.75
CA VAL A 107 2.72 -20.73 -12.07
C VAL A 107 4.00 -20.39 -11.35
N HIS A 108 5.02 -20.02 -12.11
CA HIS A 108 6.25 -19.48 -11.57
C HIS A 108 6.20 -17.95 -11.59
N VAL A 109 6.53 -17.33 -10.45
CA VAL A 109 6.62 -15.88 -10.32
C VAL A 109 8.03 -15.49 -9.96
N ASN A 110 8.50 -14.42 -10.58
CA ASN A 110 9.76 -13.76 -10.27
C ASN A 110 9.67 -12.31 -10.72
N ASP A 111 8.79 -11.55 -10.06
CA ASP A 111 8.37 -10.22 -10.51
C ASP A 111 8.62 -9.17 -9.43
N ASN A 112 8.92 -7.95 -9.88
CA ASN A 112 9.03 -6.80 -9.01
C ASN A 112 7.73 -5.98 -9.03
N GLY A 113 7.50 -5.26 -7.93
CA GLY A 113 6.43 -4.30 -7.85
C GLY A 113 6.76 -3.18 -6.88
N TYR A 114 5.82 -2.24 -6.77
CA TYR A 114 5.94 -1.15 -5.83
C TYR A 114 4.58 -0.72 -5.28
N ILE A 115 4.63 -0.11 -4.10
CA ILE A 115 3.53 0.58 -3.45
C ILE A 115 4.03 1.98 -3.11
N VAL A 116 3.31 3.02 -3.52
CA VAL A 116 3.58 4.41 -3.17
C VAL A 116 2.42 4.91 -2.34
N VAL A 117 2.72 5.39 -1.14
CA VAL A 117 1.76 6.10 -0.31
C VAL A 117 2.06 7.59 -0.35
N SER A 118 1.07 8.38 -0.73
CA SER A 118 1.11 9.84 -0.77
C SER A 118 -0.19 10.43 -0.21
N SER A 119 -0.27 11.75 -0.17
CA SER A 119 -1.48 12.47 0.24
C SER A 119 -1.98 13.40 -0.86
N SER A 120 -3.23 13.85 -0.74
CA SER A 120 -3.66 15.09 -1.38
C SER A 120 -2.93 16.30 -0.80
N ASP A 121 -3.16 17.48 -1.37
CA ASP A 121 -2.53 18.71 -0.92
C ASP A 121 -2.95 19.09 0.50
N TRP A 122 -1.94 19.46 1.29
CA TRP A 122 -2.17 20.09 2.59
C TRP A 122 -2.37 21.58 2.38
N LYS A 123 -3.40 22.13 3.04
CA LYS A 123 -3.75 23.55 2.95
C LYS A 123 -3.45 24.25 4.26
N GLY A 124 -2.17 24.56 4.44
CA GLY A 124 -1.70 25.30 5.61
C GLY A 124 -1.88 24.49 6.90
N LEU A 125 -2.80 24.92 7.77
CA LEU A 125 -3.14 24.19 9.00
C LEU A 125 -4.07 22.99 8.77
N GLU A 126 -4.59 22.80 7.55
CA GLU A 126 -5.48 21.70 7.19
C GLU A 126 -4.68 20.43 6.85
N ARG A 127 -5.17 19.30 7.37
CA ARG A 127 -4.71 17.96 6.99
C ARG A 127 -5.23 17.60 5.58
N PRO A 128 -4.57 16.67 4.88
CA PRO A 128 -5.05 16.17 3.61
C PRO A 128 -6.38 15.44 3.82
N ASP A 129 -7.28 15.59 2.87
CA ASP A 129 -8.57 14.90 2.82
C ASP A 129 -8.45 13.47 2.28
N MET A 130 -7.35 13.14 1.59
CA MET A 130 -7.14 11.86 0.94
C MET A 130 -5.73 11.29 1.23
N SER A 131 -5.70 9.98 1.49
CA SER A 131 -4.50 9.12 1.45
C SER A 131 -4.53 8.37 0.12
N ASN A 132 -3.53 8.57 -0.73
CA ASN A 132 -3.44 7.90 -2.02
C ASN A 132 -2.43 6.76 -1.92
N VAL A 133 -2.87 5.56 -2.29
CA VAL A 133 -2.01 4.37 -2.33
C VAL A 133 -2.00 3.81 -3.75
N THR A 134 -0.95 4.17 -4.48
CA THR A 134 -0.69 3.68 -5.82
C THR A 134 0.12 2.40 -5.74
N TYR A 135 -0.30 1.36 -6.42
CA TYR A 135 0.43 0.09 -6.45
C TYR A 135 0.52 -0.46 -7.86
N TYR A 136 1.61 -1.18 -8.11
CA TYR A 136 1.93 -1.76 -9.40
C TYR A 136 2.57 -3.12 -9.20
N TRP A 137 2.21 -4.06 -10.06
CA TRP A 137 2.84 -5.37 -10.14
C TRP A 137 2.83 -5.88 -11.58
N ALA A 138 3.98 -6.41 -12.02
CA ALA A 138 4.17 -7.25 -13.21
C ALA A 138 3.35 -6.86 -14.46
N ASP A 139 3.85 -5.89 -15.23
CA ASP A 139 3.33 -5.48 -16.54
C ASP A 139 1.85 -5.02 -16.57
N ALA A 140 1.20 -4.85 -15.40
CA ALA A 140 -0.13 -4.28 -15.30
C ALA A 140 -0.06 -2.75 -15.09
N PRO A 141 -1.01 -1.95 -15.61
CA PRO A 141 -1.07 -0.52 -15.29
C PRO A 141 -1.14 -0.27 -13.77
N PRO A 142 -0.47 0.77 -13.25
CA PRO A 142 -0.59 1.15 -11.84
C PRO A 142 -2.04 1.39 -11.45
N ARG A 143 -2.42 0.88 -10.29
CA ARG A 143 -3.75 1.06 -9.69
C ARG A 143 -3.63 2.02 -8.52
N ASN A 144 -4.69 2.77 -8.23
CA ASN A 144 -4.71 3.73 -7.11
C ASN A 144 -5.91 3.49 -6.21
N ALA A 145 -5.67 3.33 -4.91
CA ALA A 145 -6.68 3.35 -3.88
C ALA A 145 -6.64 4.70 -3.16
N ALA A 146 -7.65 5.54 -3.40
CA ALA A 146 -7.79 6.84 -2.76
C ALA A 146 -8.72 6.71 -1.54
N LEU A 147 -8.16 6.84 -0.33
CA LEU A 147 -8.88 6.70 0.92
C LEU A 147 -9.16 8.04 1.56
N ARG A 148 -10.43 8.27 1.90
CA ARG A 148 -10.83 9.48 2.61
C ARG A 148 -10.30 9.48 4.03
N VAL A 149 -9.66 10.57 4.41
CA VAL A 149 -9.23 10.83 5.79
C VAL A 149 -10.44 11.40 6.55
N PRO A 150 -10.87 10.80 7.67
CA PRO A 150 -11.97 11.35 8.45
C PRO A 150 -11.64 12.77 8.92
N PRO A 151 -12.61 13.70 8.92
CA PRO A 151 -12.37 15.12 9.24
C PRO A 151 -12.08 15.39 10.73
N SER A 152 -11.76 14.36 11.52
CA SER A 152 -11.44 14.49 12.93
C SER A 152 -9.94 14.64 13.18
N ILE A 153 -9.58 15.33 14.26
CA ILE A 153 -8.20 15.58 14.69
C ILE A 153 -7.42 14.26 14.89
N ALA A 154 -8.10 13.18 15.30
CA ALA A 154 -7.55 11.84 15.48
C ALA A 154 -7.84 10.88 14.30
N GLY A 155 -8.59 11.32 13.30
CA GLY A 155 -9.03 10.49 12.18
C GLY A 155 -7.85 10.00 11.35
N MET A 156 -7.84 8.70 11.06
CA MET A 156 -6.89 8.06 10.14
C MET A 156 -7.67 7.38 9.02
N PRO A 157 -7.12 7.30 7.80
CA PRO A 157 -7.71 6.48 6.75
C PRO A 157 -7.82 5.02 7.20
N ALA A 158 -8.72 4.27 6.57
CA ALA A 158 -8.81 2.84 6.79
C ALA A 158 -7.50 2.13 6.39
N ASP A 159 -7.22 1.00 7.04
CA ASP A 159 -6.10 0.13 6.67
C ASP A 159 -6.30 -0.41 5.25
N ILE A 160 -5.22 -0.58 4.50
CA ILE A 160 -5.26 -1.25 3.19
C ILE A 160 -4.70 -2.65 3.33
N LEU A 161 -5.43 -3.61 2.77
CA LEU A 161 -5.01 -5.00 2.61
C LEU A 161 -4.76 -5.27 1.13
N PHE A 162 -3.56 -5.71 0.80
CA PHE A 162 -3.20 -6.18 -0.54
C PHE A 162 -3.48 -7.68 -0.64
N VAL A 163 -4.21 -8.08 -1.68
CA VAL A 163 -4.56 -9.48 -1.95
C VAL A 163 -3.94 -9.89 -3.28
N MET A 164 -3.09 -10.90 -3.23
CA MET A 164 -2.54 -11.57 -4.41
C MET A 164 -3.45 -12.73 -4.79
N ALA A 165 -3.95 -12.76 -6.02
CA ALA A 165 -4.86 -13.80 -6.47
C ALA A 165 -4.75 -14.05 -7.99
N ALA A 166 -5.32 -15.15 -8.48
CA ALA A 166 -5.26 -15.58 -9.88
C ALA A 166 -6.16 -14.78 -10.83
N LYS A 167 -5.62 -14.22 -11.93
CA LYS A 167 -6.45 -13.50 -12.92
C LYS A 167 -7.39 -14.47 -13.67
N PRO A 168 -8.62 -14.06 -14.03
CA PRO A 168 -9.53 -14.91 -14.77
C PRO A 168 -9.16 -14.82 -16.26
N GLU A 169 -8.53 -15.90 -16.73
CA GLU A 169 -8.38 -16.43 -18.09
C GLU A 169 -7.94 -15.58 -19.31
N ASP A 170 -7.79 -14.24 -19.31
CA ASP A 170 -7.49 -13.54 -20.59
C ASP A 170 -6.38 -12.47 -20.60
N ALA A 171 -5.47 -12.46 -19.63
CA ALA A 171 -4.27 -11.62 -19.72
C ALA A 171 -3.05 -12.39 -19.23
N GLY A 172 -2.17 -12.76 -20.17
CA GLY A 172 -0.89 -13.44 -19.89
C GLY A 172 -0.21 -12.92 -18.62
N LYS A 173 0.26 -13.88 -17.80
CA LYS A 173 0.62 -13.80 -16.37
C LYS A 173 -0.59 -14.01 -15.45
N GLU A 174 -0.74 -15.27 -15.02
CA GLU A 174 -1.90 -15.88 -14.34
C GLU A 174 -2.21 -15.34 -12.92
N LEU A 175 -1.53 -14.30 -12.46
CA LEU A 175 -1.72 -13.71 -11.14
C LEU A 175 -1.87 -12.17 -11.20
N GLY A 176 -2.64 -11.61 -10.27
CA GLY A 176 -2.91 -10.19 -10.10
C GLY A 176 -2.92 -9.75 -8.63
N MET A 177 -2.68 -8.46 -8.41
CA MET A 177 -2.73 -7.83 -7.09
C MET A 177 -3.91 -6.86 -7.06
N THR A 178 -4.71 -6.96 -6.01
CA THR A 178 -5.79 -6.00 -5.72
C THR A 178 -5.66 -5.49 -4.28
N SER A 179 -6.48 -4.51 -3.92
CA SER A 179 -6.47 -3.85 -2.62
C SER A 179 -7.88 -3.67 -2.08
N THR A 180 -8.08 -3.85 -0.77
CA THR A 180 -9.35 -3.57 -0.08
C THR A 180 -9.10 -2.95 1.29
N THR A 181 -10.13 -2.31 1.85
CA THR A 181 -10.14 -1.80 3.24
C THR A 181 -11.01 -2.64 4.18
N HIS A 182 -11.75 -3.60 3.63
CA HIS A 182 -12.67 -4.46 4.38
C HIS A 182 -12.00 -5.81 4.68
N LYS A 183 -11.67 -6.07 5.95
CA LYS A 183 -11.04 -7.33 6.39
C LYS A 183 -11.92 -8.54 6.11
N ASP A 184 -13.22 -8.43 6.36
CA ASP A 184 -14.19 -9.52 6.13
C ASP A 184 -14.31 -9.88 4.62
N ALA A 185 -14.07 -8.90 3.75
CA ALA A 185 -14.03 -9.12 2.32
C ALA A 185 -12.73 -9.83 1.88
N VAL A 186 -11.66 -9.80 2.68
CA VAL A 186 -10.42 -10.53 2.38
C VAL A 186 -10.62 -12.02 2.61
N ASP A 187 -11.22 -12.44 3.72
CA ASP A 187 -11.51 -13.86 3.97
C ASP A 187 -12.42 -14.45 2.87
N THR A 188 -13.42 -13.66 2.47
CA THR A 188 -14.34 -13.99 1.38
C THR A 188 -13.63 -13.97 0.02
N ALA A 189 -12.78 -12.97 -0.25
CA ALA A 189 -12.03 -12.88 -1.49
C ALA A 189 -10.95 -13.96 -1.60
N LEU A 190 -10.37 -14.44 -0.51
CA LEU A 190 -9.43 -15.57 -0.49
C LEU A 190 -10.15 -16.88 -0.84
N ASP A 191 -11.35 -17.09 -0.28
CA ASP A 191 -12.20 -18.25 -0.62
C ASP A 191 -12.64 -18.23 -2.09
N TYR A 192 -12.99 -17.05 -2.62
CA TYR A 192 -13.38 -16.88 -4.02
C TYR A 192 -12.20 -16.76 -5.00
N ALA A 193 -11.03 -16.29 -4.57
CA ALA A 193 -9.81 -16.18 -5.39
C ALA A 193 -9.26 -17.54 -5.78
N ILE A 194 -9.42 -18.53 -4.90
CA ILE A 194 -9.11 -19.94 -5.19
C ILE A 194 -10.17 -20.54 -6.16
N ARG A 195 -11.31 -19.88 -6.38
CA ARG A 195 -12.44 -20.36 -7.20
C ARG A 195 -12.83 -19.47 -8.39
N GLY A 196 -12.02 -18.47 -8.76
CA GLY A 196 -12.17 -17.73 -10.03
C GLY A 196 -13.09 -16.50 -10.02
N ILE A 197 -12.78 -15.46 -9.23
CA ILE A 197 -13.53 -14.19 -9.26
C ILE A 197 -12.60 -12.98 -9.33
N PHE A 198 -12.20 -12.59 -10.54
CA PHE A 198 -11.60 -11.28 -10.83
C PHE A 198 -12.45 -10.46 -11.81
N TRP A 199 -13.75 -10.72 -11.84
CA TRP A 199 -14.70 -9.94 -12.63
C TRP A 199 -15.36 -8.79 -11.84
N VAL A 200 -14.99 -8.61 -10.56
CA VAL A 200 -15.80 -7.81 -9.62
C VAL A 200 -15.13 -6.48 -9.22
N ASP A 201 -13.96 -6.17 -9.76
CA ASP A 201 -13.26 -4.90 -9.48
C ASP A 201 -13.99 -3.65 -10.04
N GLY A 202 -15.01 -3.85 -10.89
CA GLY A 202 -15.95 -2.81 -11.30
C GLY A 202 -17.29 -2.77 -10.55
N LYS A 203 -17.72 -3.88 -9.93
CA LYS A 203 -19.07 -4.01 -9.31
C LYS A 203 -19.07 -4.00 -7.78
N LEU A 204 -18.00 -4.46 -7.12
CA LEU A 204 -17.92 -4.42 -5.65
C LEU A 204 -17.77 -2.97 -5.15
N PHE A 205 -17.09 -2.11 -5.90
CA PHE A 205 -16.96 -0.70 -5.56
C PHE A 205 -18.20 0.14 -5.94
N SER A 206 -18.95 -0.21 -6.99
CA SER A 206 -20.16 0.53 -7.36
C SER A 206 -21.28 0.41 -6.31
N TRP A 207 -21.35 -0.72 -5.60
CA TRP A 207 -22.34 -0.92 -4.53
C TRP A 207 -22.02 -0.07 -3.28
N ALA A 208 -20.76 0.30 -3.08
CA ALA A 208 -20.27 0.95 -1.86
C ALA A 208 -20.28 2.48 -2.01
N THR A 209 -20.31 2.98 -3.25
CA THR A 209 -20.46 4.40 -3.59
C THR A 209 -21.89 4.79 -3.97
N SER A 210 -22.84 3.84 -4.01
CA SER A 210 -24.26 4.12 -4.23
C SER A 210 -25.06 4.05 -2.93
N ARG A 211 -24.81 4.99 -2.02
CA ARG A 211 -25.79 5.45 -1.03
C ARG A 211 -25.67 6.95 -0.82
#